data_AF-A0A8S3W5J8-F1
#
_entry.id   AF-A0A8S3W5J8-F1
#
_cell.length_a   1.000
_cell.length_b   1.000
_cell.length_c   1.000
_cell.angle_alpha   90.00
_cell.angle_beta   90.00
_cell.angle_gamma   90.00
#
_symmetry.space_group_name_H-M   'P 1'
#
loop_
_entity.id
_entity.type
_entity.pdbx_description
1 polymer ?
#
loop_
_entity_poly.entity_id
_entity_poly.type
_entity_poly.pdbx_seq_one_letter_code
_entity_poly.pdbx_strand_id
1 'polypeptide(L)'
;MCCGPLTHCSPRSRWAQTHARAHPSQTNFDPIFILVLAFKRALFRLGLSHICCCCRPYFLLVNTQLLKMASIYAWYRDLMDNKSDPRVNAWPMMSSPWPTLAACLCYAFCAKKLGPALMANRKPFELRGVLIIYNLAQTVFSAWIFYEYLMSGWLGHYDFRCQLVDYSRSPRAMRMANTCWWYYFSKFTEFFDTLFFVLRKKNEHVSTLHVIHHGIMPMSVWFGLKFAPGGHSTFFALLNTFVHIVMYFYYMVSAMGPKYQKYIWWKKYLTAFQMVQFVLIFSHQLQVLFRPSCQYPRPFVYWIAMHGFLFLFLFSDFYKARYNKTERKTKFTNGLCMVVMNENGSPLNGKNGYKQEAESEVPNSYASSAADAFVRRRPVS
;
A
#
# COMPACT_ATOMS: atom_id res chain seq x y z
N MET A 1 18.63 -45.64 20.60
CA MET A 1 19.76 -46.53 20.27
C MET A 1 20.67 -45.80 19.29
N CYS A 2 21.85 -45.35 19.73
CA CYS A 2 23.04 -45.06 18.91
C CYS A 2 24.18 -44.56 19.82
N CYS A 3 24.63 -45.42 20.75
CA CYS A 3 25.92 -45.25 21.42
C CYS A 3 26.62 -46.62 21.39
N GLY A 4 27.54 -46.79 20.45
CA GLY A 4 28.56 -47.84 20.47
C GLY A 4 29.87 -47.27 21.04
N PRO A 5 30.81 -48.14 21.49
CA PRO A 5 31.88 -47.75 22.41
C PRO A 5 32.98 -46.91 21.76
N LEU A 6 33.54 -46.03 22.60
CA LEU A 6 34.70 -45.16 22.43
C LEU A 6 35.71 -45.62 21.36
N THR A 7 35.66 -45.00 20.17
CA THR A 7 36.80 -44.96 19.26
C THR A 7 37.54 -43.64 19.44
N HIS A 8 38.83 -43.75 19.76
CA HIS A 8 39.79 -42.67 19.88
C HIS A 8 39.72 -41.69 18.69
N CYS A 9 39.30 -40.45 18.92
CA CYS A 9 39.58 -39.36 17.99
C CYS A 9 41.04 -38.89 18.20
N SER A 10 41.95 -39.41 17.38
CA SER A 10 43.33 -38.92 17.27
C SER A 10 43.36 -37.45 16.81
N PRO A 11 44.19 -36.57 17.42
CA PRO A 11 44.27 -35.16 17.08
C PRO A 11 45.21 -34.95 15.89
N ARG A 12 44.86 -35.45 14.70
CA ARG A 12 45.49 -35.04 13.44
C ARG A 12 44.45 -34.94 12.35
N SER A 13 43.64 -33.88 12.40
CA SER A 13 42.89 -33.44 11.22
C SER A 13 43.48 -32.14 10.69
N ARG A 14 43.69 -32.18 9.39
CA ARG A 14 44.37 -31.25 8.49
C ARG A 14 43.56 -29.96 8.30
N TRP A 15 43.23 -29.27 9.40
CA TRP A 15 42.43 -28.03 9.43
C TRP A 15 43.19 -26.83 10.00
N ALA A 16 44.36 -27.07 10.63
CA ALA A 16 45.17 -26.01 11.25
C ALA A 16 46.04 -25.20 10.26
N GLN A 17 45.97 -25.46 8.94
CA GLN A 17 46.89 -24.86 7.96
C GLN A 17 46.27 -23.89 6.94
N THR A 18 44.95 -23.63 6.94
CA THR A 18 44.33 -22.80 5.89
C THR A 18 43.90 -21.38 6.28
N HIS A 19 44.12 -20.90 7.50
CA HIS A 19 43.79 -19.52 7.87
C HIS A 19 44.88 -18.80 8.70
N ALA A 20 46.12 -18.84 8.23
CA ALA A 20 47.25 -18.11 8.82
C ALA A 20 47.82 -17.01 7.91
N ARG A 21 47.00 -16.39 7.05
CA ARG A 21 47.37 -15.13 6.36
C ARG A 21 46.18 -14.19 6.29
N ALA A 22 45.98 -13.42 7.35
CA ALA A 22 45.26 -12.16 7.29
C ALA A 22 46.28 -11.06 7.62
N HIS A 23 46.49 -10.14 6.67
CA HIS A 23 47.34 -8.97 6.83
C HIS A 23 46.87 -8.08 7.98
N PRO A 24 47.78 -7.46 8.76
CA PRO A 24 47.43 -6.60 9.88
C PRO A 24 47.15 -5.18 9.39
N SER A 25 45.92 -4.86 8.97
CA SER A 25 45.52 -3.46 8.69
C SER A 25 44.01 -3.18 8.65
N GLN A 26 43.19 -3.94 9.37
CA GLN A 26 41.78 -3.57 9.61
C GLN A 26 41.42 -3.73 11.09
N THR A 27 41.72 -2.70 11.87
CA THR A 27 41.22 -2.53 13.23
C THR A 27 39.79 -2.00 13.17
N ASN A 28 38.83 -2.88 12.85
CA ASN A 28 37.41 -2.74 13.21
C ASN A 28 36.70 -4.05 12.83
N PHE A 29 36.92 -5.10 13.62
CA PHE A 29 36.07 -6.27 13.53
C PHE A 29 34.68 -5.93 14.04
N ASP A 30 33.68 -6.27 13.23
CA ASP A 30 32.26 -6.12 13.53
C ASP A 30 31.94 -6.73 14.93
N PRO A 31 31.26 -6.01 15.84
CA PRO A 31 30.95 -6.51 17.18
C PRO A 31 30.21 -7.86 17.16
N ILE A 32 29.46 -8.16 16.09
CA ILE A 32 28.81 -9.47 15.89
C ILE A 32 29.86 -10.57 15.65
N PHE A 33 30.91 -10.28 14.88
CA PHE A 33 32.00 -11.21 14.62
C PHE A 33 32.80 -11.51 15.91
N ILE A 34 33.02 -10.48 16.73
CA ILE A 34 33.62 -10.61 18.07
C ILE A 34 32.73 -11.46 18.98
N LEU A 35 31.41 -11.24 18.98
CA LEU A 35 30.45 -12.01 19.77
C LEU A 35 30.41 -13.49 19.37
N VAL A 36 30.45 -13.79 18.06
CA VAL A 36 30.50 -15.17 17.54
C VAL A 36 31.81 -15.85 17.92
N LEU A 37 32.95 -15.14 17.84
CA LEU A 37 34.25 -15.64 18.29
C LEU A 37 34.30 -15.85 19.80
N ALA A 38 33.72 -14.93 20.59
CA ALA A 38 33.62 -15.03 22.04
C ALA A 38 32.74 -16.20 22.47
N PHE A 39 31.59 -16.41 21.81
CA PHE A 39 30.70 -17.55 22.03
C PHE A 39 31.38 -18.88 21.70
N LYS A 40 32.11 -18.95 20.57
CA LYS A 40 32.93 -20.12 20.21
C LYS A 40 34.02 -20.40 21.25
N ARG A 41 34.72 -19.37 21.76
CA ARG A 41 35.74 -19.50 22.81
C ARG A 41 35.13 -19.91 24.15
N ALA A 42 33.95 -19.41 24.51
CA ALA A 42 33.24 -19.76 25.74
C ALA A 42 32.81 -21.23 25.74
N LEU A 43 32.25 -21.72 24.62
CA LEU A 43 31.86 -23.12 24.46
C LEU A 43 33.07 -24.06 24.52
N PHE A 44 34.22 -23.65 24.00
CA PHE A 44 35.45 -24.42 24.07
C PHE A 44 36.03 -24.46 25.50
N ARG A 45 35.92 -23.36 26.27
CA ARG A 45 36.37 -23.29 27.66
C ARG A 45 35.50 -24.08 28.65
N LEU A 46 34.21 -24.27 28.34
CA LEU A 46 33.27 -25.00 29.20
C LEU A 46 33.36 -26.53 29.08
N GLY A 47 34.33 -27.09 28.35
CA GLY A 47 34.54 -28.55 28.27
C GLY A 47 33.42 -29.33 27.57
N LEU A 48 32.46 -28.64 26.95
CA LEU A 48 31.30 -29.21 26.24
C LEU A 48 31.67 -29.84 24.88
N SER A 49 32.96 -30.04 24.60
CA SER A 49 33.48 -30.59 23.34
C SER A 49 33.02 -32.04 23.09
N HIS A 50 32.63 -32.78 24.13
CA HIS A 50 32.08 -34.14 24.02
C HIS A 50 30.57 -34.21 23.70
N ILE A 51 29.83 -33.11 23.82
CA ILE A 51 28.43 -33.01 23.38
C ILE A 51 28.34 -32.84 21.84
N CYS A 52 29.49 -32.66 21.17
CA CYS A 52 29.61 -32.26 19.77
C CYS A 52 29.05 -33.24 18.73
N CYS A 53 28.85 -34.54 18.97
CA CYS A 53 28.33 -35.42 17.91
C CYS A 53 26.81 -35.26 17.70
N CYS A 54 26.01 -35.23 18.76
CA CYS A 54 24.56 -35.00 18.67
C CYS A 54 24.20 -33.52 18.46
N CYS A 55 25.00 -32.59 18.98
CA CYS A 55 24.76 -31.15 18.81
C CYS A 55 25.50 -30.53 17.61
N ARG A 56 26.38 -31.26 16.90
CA ARG A 56 27.03 -30.78 15.66
C ARG A 56 26.06 -30.22 14.63
N PRO A 57 24.97 -30.93 14.26
CA PRO A 57 24.05 -30.42 13.26
C PRO A 57 23.35 -29.15 13.75
N TYR A 58 22.98 -29.06 15.03
CA TYR A 58 22.40 -27.85 15.62
C TYR A 58 23.39 -26.68 15.67
N PHE A 59 24.66 -26.92 16.00
CA PHE A 59 25.69 -25.90 16.04
C PHE A 59 26.08 -25.39 14.65
N LEU A 60 26.13 -26.27 13.65
CA LEU A 60 26.31 -25.90 12.24
C LEU A 60 25.10 -25.13 11.71
N LEU A 61 23.89 -25.52 12.10
CA LEU A 61 22.65 -24.82 11.73
C LEU A 61 22.62 -23.42 12.36
N VAL A 62 22.90 -23.27 13.66
CA VAL A 62 22.97 -21.96 14.31
C VAL A 62 24.07 -21.09 13.70
N ASN A 63 25.27 -21.62 13.43
CA ASN A 63 26.34 -20.83 12.77
C ASN A 63 25.96 -20.42 11.34
N THR A 64 25.32 -21.29 10.56
CA THR A 64 24.87 -20.94 9.21
C THR A 64 23.74 -19.91 9.23
N GLN A 65 22.82 -19.98 10.20
CA GLN A 65 21.81 -18.94 10.39
C GLN A 65 22.44 -17.62 10.85
N LEU A 66 23.39 -17.65 11.78
CA LEU A 66 24.11 -16.45 12.23
C LEU A 66 24.91 -15.79 11.10
N LEU A 67 25.59 -16.58 10.25
CA LEU A 67 26.30 -16.07 9.08
C LEU A 67 25.34 -15.46 8.04
N LYS A 68 24.17 -16.07 7.84
CA LYS A 68 23.11 -15.49 6.98
C LYS A 68 22.60 -14.17 7.56
N MET A 69 22.35 -14.10 8.86
CA MET A 69 21.90 -12.87 9.52
C MET A 69 22.96 -11.77 9.45
N ALA A 70 24.24 -12.10 9.65
CA ALA A 70 25.35 -11.16 9.50
C ALA A 70 25.46 -10.65 8.05
N SER A 71 25.29 -11.53 7.07
CA SER A 71 25.28 -11.16 5.65
C SER A 71 24.11 -10.22 5.30
N ILE A 72 22.89 -10.52 5.78
CA ILE A 72 21.72 -9.67 5.60
C ILE A 72 21.92 -8.31 6.27
N TYR A 73 22.47 -8.29 7.48
CA TYR A 73 22.76 -7.07 8.20
C TYR A 73 23.79 -6.21 7.46
N ALA A 74 24.89 -6.80 7.01
CA ALA A 74 25.91 -6.11 6.22
C ALA A 74 25.34 -5.55 4.92
N TRP A 75 24.51 -6.32 4.20
CA TRP A 75 23.81 -5.86 3.00
C TRP A 75 22.86 -4.70 3.31
N TYR A 76 22.08 -4.78 4.39
CA TYR A 76 21.19 -3.69 4.80
C TYR A 76 21.97 -2.42 5.15
N ARG A 77 23.10 -2.55 5.86
CA ARG A 77 23.98 -1.42 6.18
C ARG A 77 24.57 -0.82 4.92
N ASP A 78 25.08 -1.63 3.98
CA ASP A 78 25.59 -1.11 2.70
C ASP A 78 24.50 -0.36 1.92
N LEU A 79 23.30 -0.92 1.85
CA LEU A 79 22.18 -0.29 1.17
C LEU A 79 21.83 1.07 1.81
N MET A 80 21.75 1.12 3.14
CA MET A 80 21.35 2.33 3.85
C MET A 80 22.47 3.38 3.94
N ASP A 81 23.71 2.98 4.12
CA ASP A 81 24.82 3.89 4.37
C ASP A 81 25.51 4.33 3.07
N ASN A 82 25.64 3.43 2.08
CA ASN A 82 26.43 3.67 0.87
C ASN A 82 25.59 3.88 -0.40
N LYS A 83 24.36 3.34 -0.46
CA LYS A 83 23.51 3.42 -1.67
C LYS A 83 22.38 4.43 -1.55
N SER A 84 22.02 4.86 -0.34
CA SER A 84 20.94 5.82 -0.14
C SER A 84 21.37 7.25 -0.43
N ASP A 85 20.39 8.12 -0.71
CA ASP A 85 20.65 9.52 -0.96
C ASP A 85 20.97 10.25 0.36
N PRO A 86 22.19 10.80 0.52
CA PRO A 86 22.60 11.44 1.77
C PRO A 86 21.80 12.72 2.07
N ARG A 87 21.14 13.34 1.09
CA ARG A 87 20.38 14.58 1.25
C ARG A 87 19.16 14.42 2.15
N VAL A 88 18.58 13.21 2.17
CA VAL A 88 17.33 12.95 2.90
C VAL A 88 17.55 12.20 4.22
N ASN A 89 18.78 11.81 4.56
CA ASN A 89 19.08 10.95 5.72
C ASN A 89 18.60 11.51 7.07
N ALA A 90 18.70 12.83 7.24
CA ALA A 90 18.29 13.51 8.47
C ALA A 90 16.80 13.88 8.51
N TRP A 91 16.04 13.61 7.44
CA TRP A 91 14.64 13.99 7.37
C TRP A 91 13.76 13.04 8.19
N PRO A 92 12.60 13.52 8.69
CA PRO A 92 11.73 12.68 9.48
C PRO A 92 11.32 11.42 8.71
N MET A 93 11.36 10.28 9.41
CA MET A 93 11.06 8.93 8.89
C MET A 93 12.00 8.39 7.80
N MET A 94 13.14 9.04 7.52
CA MET A 94 14.11 8.60 6.49
C MET A 94 15.33 7.86 7.03
N SER A 95 15.45 7.68 8.35
CA SER A 95 16.55 6.95 8.98
C SER A 95 16.52 5.45 8.70
N SER A 96 15.33 4.85 8.59
CA SER A 96 15.12 3.43 8.29
C SER A 96 13.71 3.20 7.72
N PRO A 97 13.46 2.06 7.05
CA PRO A 97 12.12 1.75 6.52
C PRO A 97 11.13 1.33 7.62
N TRP A 98 11.63 0.94 8.80
CA TRP A 98 10.82 0.32 9.86
C TRP A 98 9.71 1.20 10.43
N PRO A 99 9.89 2.51 10.66
CA PRO A 99 8.80 3.40 11.08
C PRO A 99 7.66 3.45 10.06
N THR A 100 8.00 3.53 8.77
CA THR A 100 7.01 3.50 7.67
C THR A 100 6.26 2.18 7.67
N LEU A 101 6.99 1.06 7.75
CA LEU A 101 6.39 -0.27 7.77
C LEU A 101 5.46 -0.44 8.98
N ALA A 102 5.88 -0.01 10.16
CA ALA A 102 5.07 -0.05 11.37
C ALA A 102 3.79 0.78 11.21
N ALA A 103 3.87 1.97 10.62
CA ALA A 103 2.70 2.81 10.33
C ALA A 103 1.74 2.12 9.34
N CYS A 104 2.25 1.51 8.27
CA CYS A 104 1.45 0.75 7.30
C CYS A 104 0.74 -0.46 7.93
N LEU A 105 1.44 -1.24 8.77
CA LEU A 105 0.88 -2.39 9.47
C LEU A 105 -0.16 -1.96 10.51
N CYS A 106 0.13 -0.89 11.26
CA CYS A 106 -0.80 -0.28 12.21
C CYS A 106 -2.07 0.19 11.48
N TYR A 107 -1.92 0.90 10.36
CA TYR A 107 -3.04 1.31 9.52
C TYR A 107 -3.90 0.12 9.09
N ALA A 108 -3.29 -0.95 8.56
CA ALA A 108 -4.04 -2.12 8.09
C ALA A 108 -4.79 -2.82 9.22
N PHE A 109 -4.16 -2.97 10.39
CA PHE A 109 -4.77 -3.52 11.60
C PHE A 109 -5.94 -2.65 12.09
N CYS A 110 -5.73 -1.33 12.17
CA CYS A 110 -6.74 -0.36 12.58
C CYS A 110 -7.94 -0.34 11.64
N ALA A 111 -7.70 -0.35 10.33
CA ALA A 111 -8.75 -0.29 9.31
C ALA A 111 -9.61 -1.57 9.26
N LYS A 112 -9.01 -2.75 9.41
CA LYS A 112 -9.72 -4.03 9.20
C LYS A 112 -10.18 -4.72 10.49
N LYS A 113 -9.55 -4.45 11.63
CA LYS A 113 -9.82 -5.17 12.88
C LYS A 113 -10.24 -4.23 14.00
N LEU A 114 -9.33 -3.38 14.48
CA LEU A 114 -9.56 -2.59 15.69
C LEU A 114 -10.69 -1.57 15.50
N GLY A 115 -10.67 -0.80 14.43
CA GLY A 115 -11.66 0.25 14.16
C GLY A 115 -13.09 -0.28 14.06
N PRO A 116 -13.37 -1.29 13.21
CA PRO A 116 -14.69 -1.92 13.14
C PRO A 116 -15.13 -2.55 14.47
N ALA A 117 -14.22 -3.16 15.23
CA ALA A 117 -14.53 -3.74 16.54
C ALA A 117 -14.93 -2.66 17.56
N LEU A 118 -14.19 -1.53 17.62
CA LEU A 118 -14.53 -0.39 18.48
C LEU A 118 -15.86 0.27 18.12
N MET A 119 -16.21 0.26 16.84
CA MET A 119 -17.44 0.84 16.30
C MET A 119 -18.64 -0.13 16.29
N ALA A 120 -18.45 -1.41 16.62
CA ALA A 120 -19.50 -2.43 16.53
C ALA A 120 -20.76 -2.02 17.32
N ASN A 121 -20.57 -1.63 18.58
CA ASN A 121 -21.62 -1.25 19.52
C ASN A 121 -21.82 0.28 19.65
N ARG A 122 -21.29 1.07 18.70
CA ARG A 122 -21.43 2.54 18.68
C ARG A 122 -22.27 2.98 17.50
N LYS A 123 -22.97 4.11 17.66
CA LYS A 123 -23.64 4.81 16.56
C LYS A 123 -22.59 5.46 15.64
N PRO A 124 -22.85 5.58 14.32
CA PRO A 124 -21.93 6.28 13.42
C PRO A 124 -21.79 7.74 13.84
N PHE A 125 -20.57 8.28 13.73
CA PHE A 125 -20.31 9.68 14.05
C PHE A 125 -20.77 10.63 12.92
N GLU A 126 -21.38 11.75 13.29
CA GLU A 126 -21.73 12.83 12.36
C GLU A 126 -20.56 13.80 12.18
N LEU A 127 -19.70 13.52 11.20
CA LEU A 127 -18.42 14.23 10.98
C LEU A 127 -18.46 15.17 9.76
N ARG A 128 -19.63 15.71 9.41
CA ARG A 128 -19.81 16.48 8.16
C ARG A 128 -18.87 17.68 8.06
N GLY A 129 -18.81 18.53 9.09
CA GLY A 129 -17.92 19.70 9.11
C GLY A 129 -16.44 19.33 9.04
N VAL A 130 -16.05 18.30 9.80
CA VAL A 130 -14.68 17.76 9.81
C VAL A 130 -14.29 17.28 8.42
N LEU A 131 -15.17 16.54 7.73
CA LEU A 131 -14.92 16.07 6.37
C LEU A 131 -14.77 17.21 5.38
N ILE A 132 -15.57 18.27 5.46
CA ILE A 132 -15.43 19.42 4.56
C ILE A 132 -14.06 20.07 4.73
N ILE A 133 -13.66 20.35 5.97
CA ILE A 133 -12.37 20.98 6.27
C ILE A 133 -11.20 20.08 5.86
N TYR A 134 -11.29 18.80 6.19
CA TYR A 134 -10.26 17.82 5.85
C TYR A 134 -10.08 17.68 4.33
N ASN A 135 -11.17 17.50 3.57
CA ASN A 135 -11.09 17.38 2.12
C ASN A 135 -10.58 18.69 1.47
N LEU A 136 -10.97 19.85 1.99
CA LEU A 136 -10.43 21.14 1.55
C LEU A 136 -8.91 21.22 1.79
N ALA A 137 -8.46 20.86 3.00
CA ALA A 137 -7.04 20.84 3.34
C ALA A 137 -6.27 19.87 2.44
N GLN A 138 -6.81 18.68 2.16
CA GLN A 138 -6.21 17.72 1.23
C GLN A 138 -6.14 18.25 -0.20
N THR A 139 -7.18 18.93 -0.68
CA THR A 139 -7.18 19.57 -2.00
C THR A 139 -6.10 20.65 -2.10
N VAL A 140 -6.01 21.55 -1.12
CA VAL A 140 -5.00 22.62 -1.10
C VAL A 140 -3.59 22.04 -1.00
N PHE A 141 -3.39 21.05 -0.14
CA PHE A 141 -2.10 20.40 0.04
C PHE A 141 -1.65 19.66 -1.22
N SER A 142 -2.56 18.95 -1.89
CA SER A 142 -2.28 18.30 -3.18
C SER A 142 -1.97 19.31 -4.28
N ALA A 143 -2.67 20.45 -4.31
CA ALA A 143 -2.42 21.53 -5.26
C ALA A 143 -1.05 22.16 -5.06
N TRP A 144 -0.65 22.37 -3.81
CA TRP A 144 0.68 22.87 -3.47
C TRP A 144 1.78 21.87 -3.89
N ILE A 145 1.64 20.58 -3.57
CA ILE A 145 2.62 19.56 -4.00
C ILE A 145 2.70 19.48 -5.53
N PHE A 146 1.56 19.54 -6.22
CA PHE A 146 1.53 19.54 -7.69
C PHE A 146 2.29 20.74 -8.26
N TYR A 147 2.05 21.94 -7.73
CA TYR A 147 2.81 23.14 -8.10
C TYR A 147 4.30 22.98 -7.83
N GLU A 148 4.68 22.42 -6.68
CA GLU A 148 6.08 22.17 -6.34
C GLU A 148 6.75 21.18 -7.31
N TYR A 149 6.06 20.13 -7.75
CA TYR A 149 6.60 19.21 -8.77
C TYR A 149 6.79 19.87 -10.13
N LEU A 150 5.84 20.72 -10.55
CA LEU A 150 5.95 21.51 -11.76
C LEU A 150 7.20 22.40 -11.70
N MET A 151 7.32 23.22 -10.65
CA MET A 151 8.41 24.18 -10.51
C MET A 151 9.77 23.54 -10.20
N SER A 152 9.79 22.33 -9.67
CA SER A 152 11.02 21.58 -9.41
C SER A 152 11.60 20.90 -10.65
N GLY A 153 10.83 20.77 -11.73
CA GLY A 153 11.33 20.14 -12.95
C GLY A 153 10.33 20.03 -14.09
N TRP A 154 9.12 19.56 -13.81
CA TRP A 154 8.17 19.17 -14.84
C TRP A 154 7.63 20.31 -15.70
N LEU A 155 7.77 21.57 -15.25
CA LEU A 155 7.44 22.76 -16.02
C LEU A 155 8.66 23.27 -16.82
N GLY A 156 9.08 22.48 -17.81
CA GLY A 156 10.04 22.90 -18.83
C GLY A 156 11.52 22.59 -18.57
N HIS A 157 11.87 21.96 -17.45
CA HIS A 157 13.26 21.56 -17.16
C HIS A 157 13.51 20.05 -17.32
N TYR A 158 12.48 19.22 -17.17
CA TYR A 158 12.60 17.77 -17.27
C TYR A 158 12.30 17.28 -18.69
N ASP A 159 13.05 16.26 -19.12
CA ASP A 159 12.73 15.49 -20.32
C ASP A 159 11.69 14.41 -19.99
N PHE A 160 10.52 14.50 -20.60
CA PHE A 160 9.45 13.50 -20.46
C PHE A 160 9.80 12.11 -21.00
N ARG A 161 10.94 11.92 -21.68
CA ARG A 161 11.37 10.63 -22.25
C ARG A 161 12.32 9.89 -21.32
N CYS A 162 13.36 10.56 -20.85
CA CYS A 162 14.36 9.99 -19.95
C CYS A 162 14.90 11.10 -19.04
N GLN A 163 14.42 11.15 -17.81
CA GLN A 163 14.91 12.10 -16.83
C GLN A 163 15.73 11.40 -15.74
N LEU A 164 17.01 11.76 -15.63
CA LEU A 164 17.86 11.30 -14.53
C LEU A 164 17.56 12.03 -13.23
N VAL A 165 17.92 11.40 -12.11
CA VAL A 165 17.89 12.03 -10.80
C VAL A 165 19.08 12.97 -10.69
N ASP A 166 18.84 14.24 -10.39
CA ASP A 166 19.90 15.17 -10.00
C ASP A 166 20.20 14.96 -8.51
N TYR A 167 21.37 14.38 -8.20
CA TYR A 167 21.85 14.13 -6.85
C TYR A 167 22.63 15.31 -6.23
N SER A 168 22.75 16.43 -6.94
CA SER A 168 23.40 17.63 -6.43
C SER A 168 22.60 18.28 -5.29
N ARG A 169 23.23 19.24 -4.60
CA ARG A 169 22.57 20.12 -3.64
C ARG A 169 22.15 21.46 -4.25
N SER A 170 21.92 21.50 -5.57
CA SER A 170 21.40 22.70 -6.23
C SER A 170 20.01 23.06 -5.66
N PRO A 171 19.60 24.34 -5.67
CA PRO A 171 18.29 24.73 -5.15
C PRO A 171 17.13 23.96 -5.77
N ARG A 172 17.20 23.68 -7.08
CA ARG A 172 16.18 22.92 -7.80
C ARG A 172 16.17 21.44 -7.43
N ALA A 173 17.34 20.80 -7.32
CA ALA A 173 17.46 19.40 -6.93
C ALA A 173 16.96 19.18 -5.49
N MET A 174 17.34 20.07 -4.57
CA MET A 174 16.86 20.06 -3.18
C MET A 174 15.35 20.33 -3.10
N ARG A 175 14.81 21.23 -3.93
CA ARG A 175 13.37 21.46 -4.04
C ARG A 175 12.64 20.19 -4.46
N MET A 176 13.08 19.52 -5.52
CA MET A 176 12.51 18.24 -5.98
C MET A 176 12.53 17.17 -4.87
N ALA A 177 13.67 17.00 -4.21
CA ALA A 177 13.78 16.03 -3.12
C ALA A 177 12.81 16.37 -1.97
N ASN A 178 12.71 17.65 -1.61
CA ASN A 178 11.78 18.13 -0.57
C ASN A 178 10.32 17.89 -0.98
N THR A 179 9.97 18.13 -2.24
CA THR A 179 8.64 17.81 -2.79
C THR A 179 8.35 16.31 -2.69
N CYS A 180 9.32 15.45 -3.00
CA CYS A 180 9.18 14.00 -2.81
C CYS A 180 8.93 13.61 -1.35
N TRP A 181 9.54 14.30 -0.39
CA TRP A 181 9.26 14.08 1.04
C TRP A 181 7.87 14.56 1.44
N TRP A 182 7.42 15.71 0.97
CA TRP A 182 6.05 16.17 1.22
C TRP A 182 4.99 15.27 0.59
N TYR A 183 5.26 14.74 -0.60
CA TYR A 183 4.42 13.72 -1.23
C TYR A 183 4.40 12.41 -0.44
N TYR A 184 5.55 11.96 0.09
CA TYR A 184 5.61 10.82 0.99
C TYR A 184 4.80 11.07 2.27
N PHE A 185 4.96 12.25 2.89
CA PHE A 185 4.19 12.65 4.08
C PHE A 185 2.68 12.68 3.79
N SER A 186 2.27 13.13 2.61
CA SER A 186 0.87 13.16 2.21
C SER A 186 0.22 11.79 2.29
N LYS A 187 0.93 10.70 1.97
CA LYS A 187 0.37 9.35 2.03
C LYS A 187 -0.08 8.92 3.44
N PHE A 188 0.55 9.46 4.50
CA PHE A 188 0.08 9.24 5.87
C PHE A 188 -1.15 10.07 6.20
N THR A 189 -1.23 11.30 5.67
CA THR A 189 -2.43 12.14 5.83
C THR A 189 -3.67 11.53 5.17
N GLU A 190 -3.49 10.68 4.16
CA GLU A 190 -4.57 9.96 3.50
C GLU A 190 -5.10 8.78 4.33
N PHE A 191 -4.39 8.33 5.38
CA PHE A 191 -4.91 7.31 6.31
C PHE A 191 -6.19 7.76 7.01
N PHE A 192 -6.37 9.07 7.16
CA PHE A 192 -7.56 9.65 7.76
C PHE A 192 -8.83 9.40 6.92
N ASP A 193 -8.72 9.17 5.61
CA ASP A 193 -9.86 8.75 4.76
C ASP A 193 -10.52 7.49 5.32
N THR A 194 -9.69 6.48 5.60
CA THR A 194 -10.15 5.20 6.14
C THR A 194 -10.66 5.35 7.56
N LEU A 195 -10.01 6.18 8.37
CA LEU A 195 -10.48 6.49 9.73
C LEU A 195 -11.90 7.06 9.68
N PHE A 196 -12.16 8.05 8.82
CA PHE A 196 -13.50 8.62 8.69
C PHE A 196 -14.53 7.62 8.16
N PHE A 197 -14.15 6.73 7.24
CA PHE A 197 -15.06 5.66 6.80
C PHE A 197 -15.45 4.73 7.94
N VAL A 198 -14.48 4.30 8.76
CA VAL A 198 -14.73 3.44 9.92
C VAL A 198 -15.61 4.14 10.97
N LEU A 199 -15.28 5.39 11.34
CA LEU A 199 -16.04 6.15 12.33
C LEU A 199 -17.49 6.43 11.88
N ARG A 200 -17.73 6.52 10.58
CA ARG A 200 -19.07 6.70 10.01
C ARG A 200 -19.80 5.38 9.71
N LYS A 201 -19.20 4.24 10.09
CA LYS A 201 -19.67 2.87 9.78
C LYS A 201 -19.94 2.65 8.29
N LYS A 202 -19.15 3.30 7.43
CA LYS A 202 -19.18 3.16 5.97
C LYS A 202 -18.20 2.08 5.52
N ASN A 203 -18.37 0.87 6.07
CA ASN A 203 -17.47 -0.26 5.83
C ASN A 203 -17.40 -0.66 4.36
N GLU A 204 -18.45 -0.38 3.60
CA GLU A 204 -18.53 -0.53 2.15
C GLU A 204 -17.55 0.38 1.38
N HIS A 205 -16.99 1.42 2.02
CA HIS A 205 -15.93 2.27 1.44
C HIS A 205 -14.53 1.76 1.79
N VAL A 206 -14.40 0.95 2.85
CA VAL A 206 -13.14 0.30 3.27
C VAL A 206 -12.91 -0.97 2.43
N SER A 207 -12.92 -0.80 1.11
CA SER A 207 -12.74 -1.88 0.14
C SER A 207 -11.34 -2.49 0.21
N THR A 208 -11.17 -3.66 -0.40
CA THR A 208 -9.84 -4.28 -0.54
C THR A 208 -8.88 -3.39 -1.34
N LEU A 209 -9.37 -2.79 -2.44
CA LEU A 209 -8.61 -1.83 -3.23
C LEU A 209 -8.12 -0.66 -2.36
N HIS A 210 -9.02 -0.05 -1.59
CA HIS A 210 -8.70 1.11 -0.74
C HIS A 210 -7.63 0.78 0.30
N VAL A 211 -7.79 -0.35 1.01
CA VAL A 211 -6.86 -0.73 2.08
C VAL A 211 -5.51 -1.19 1.52
N ILE A 212 -5.48 -1.93 0.41
CA ILE A 212 -4.22 -2.31 -0.24
C ILE A 212 -3.49 -1.06 -0.74
N HIS A 213 -4.19 -0.15 -1.42
CA HIS A 213 -3.62 1.09 -1.93
C HIS A 213 -3.01 1.93 -0.81
N HIS A 214 -3.80 2.40 0.15
CA HIS A 214 -3.24 3.24 1.21
C HIS A 214 -2.26 2.46 2.10
N GLY A 215 -2.43 1.14 2.28
CA GLY A 215 -1.51 0.33 3.06
C GLY A 215 -0.11 0.22 2.45
N ILE A 216 0.00 0.10 1.12
CA ILE A 216 1.30 -0.10 0.45
C ILE A 216 1.97 1.20 0.00
N MET A 217 1.18 2.23 -0.32
CA MET A 217 1.70 3.45 -0.96
C MET A 217 2.80 4.18 -0.16
N PRO A 218 2.66 4.42 1.17
CA PRO A 218 3.73 5.07 1.94
C PRO A 218 5.05 4.29 1.90
N MET A 219 4.98 2.96 2.03
CA MET A 219 6.17 2.09 1.96
C MET A 219 6.80 2.09 0.57
N SER A 220 5.97 2.05 -0.48
CA SER A 220 6.44 2.10 -1.86
C SER A 220 7.15 3.42 -2.18
N VAL A 221 6.57 4.55 -1.77
CA VAL A 221 7.15 5.89 -1.97
C VAL A 221 8.42 6.10 -1.15
N TRP A 222 8.52 5.51 0.05
CA TRP A 222 9.71 5.60 0.90
C TRP A 222 10.98 5.14 0.17
N PHE A 223 10.92 4.04 -0.58
CA PHE A 223 12.07 3.57 -1.38
C PHE A 223 12.44 4.56 -2.49
N GLY A 224 11.45 5.14 -3.18
CA GLY A 224 11.71 6.18 -4.17
C GLY A 224 12.42 7.38 -3.54
N LEU A 225 11.91 7.89 -2.43
CA LEU A 225 12.49 9.03 -1.71
C LEU A 225 13.88 8.74 -1.14
N LYS A 226 14.11 7.55 -0.60
CA LYS A 226 15.40 7.20 0.04
C LYS A 226 16.55 7.06 -0.96
N PHE A 227 16.27 6.67 -2.20
CA PHE A 227 17.32 6.27 -3.16
C PHE A 227 17.30 7.08 -4.46
N ALA A 228 16.13 7.57 -4.88
CA ALA A 228 15.94 8.29 -6.14
C ALA A 228 14.94 9.45 -5.97
N PRO A 229 15.21 10.45 -5.11
CA PRO A 229 14.29 11.55 -4.83
C PRO A 229 14.25 12.59 -5.95
N GLY A 230 13.81 12.18 -7.13
CA GLY A 230 13.73 13.02 -8.33
C GLY A 230 13.61 12.22 -9.61
N GLY A 231 13.72 12.91 -10.73
CA GLY A 231 13.84 12.29 -12.05
C GLY A 231 12.59 11.56 -12.55
N HIS A 232 12.79 10.58 -13.42
CA HIS A 232 11.76 9.93 -14.26
C HIS A 232 10.55 9.41 -13.49
N SER A 233 10.79 8.84 -12.31
CA SER A 233 9.73 8.26 -11.51
C SER A 233 8.79 9.31 -10.91
N THR A 234 9.25 10.54 -10.65
CA THR A 234 8.39 11.57 -10.02
C THR A 234 7.18 11.98 -10.87
N PHE A 235 7.12 11.60 -12.14
CA PHE A 235 5.94 11.76 -12.99
C PHE A 235 4.69 11.10 -12.39
N PHE A 236 4.86 9.94 -11.72
CA PHE A 236 3.71 9.28 -11.08
C PHE A 236 3.12 10.14 -9.95
N ALA A 237 3.98 10.81 -9.18
CA ALA A 237 3.59 11.65 -8.06
C ALA A 237 2.96 12.97 -8.55
N LEU A 238 3.50 13.55 -9.62
CA LEU A 238 2.92 14.69 -10.32
C LEU A 238 1.48 14.39 -10.78
N LEU A 239 1.27 13.31 -11.54
CA LEU A 239 -0.08 12.97 -11.99
C LEU A 239 -1.00 12.56 -10.83
N ASN A 240 -0.50 11.83 -9.84
CA ASN A 240 -1.30 11.44 -8.68
C ASN A 240 -1.80 12.65 -7.89
N THR A 241 -0.93 13.63 -7.63
CA THR A 241 -1.32 14.86 -6.92
C THR A 241 -2.35 15.66 -7.72
N PHE A 242 -2.22 15.75 -9.04
CA PHE A 242 -3.25 16.37 -9.89
C PHE A 242 -4.62 15.69 -9.76
N VAL A 243 -4.65 14.35 -9.83
CA VAL A 243 -5.90 13.60 -9.66
C VAL A 243 -6.45 13.73 -8.24
N HIS A 244 -5.59 13.78 -7.22
CA HIS A 244 -5.99 13.98 -5.83
C HIS A 244 -6.64 15.34 -5.60
N ILE A 245 -6.20 16.41 -6.27
CA ILE A 245 -6.88 17.72 -6.24
C ILE A 245 -8.36 17.55 -6.63
N VAL A 246 -8.61 16.91 -7.78
CA VAL A 246 -9.96 16.70 -8.32
C VAL A 246 -10.78 15.75 -7.44
N MET A 247 -10.16 14.67 -6.95
CA MET A 247 -10.81 13.66 -6.11
C MET A 247 -11.25 14.25 -4.76
N TYR A 248 -10.35 14.92 -4.05
CA TYR A 248 -10.67 15.52 -2.75
C TYR A 248 -11.63 16.70 -2.88
N PHE A 249 -11.54 17.46 -3.98
CA PHE A 249 -12.53 18.50 -4.27
C PHE A 249 -13.93 17.89 -4.45
N TYR A 250 -14.04 16.81 -5.21
CA TYR A 250 -15.29 16.05 -5.34
C TYR A 250 -15.81 15.57 -3.98
N TYR A 251 -14.94 15.02 -3.12
CA TYR A 251 -15.35 14.57 -1.79
C TYR A 251 -15.78 15.70 -0.87
N MET A 252 -15.11 16.85 -0.90
CA MET A 252 -15.52 18.06 -0.19
C MET A 252 -16.94 18.47 -0.59
N VAL A 253 -17.21 18.62 -1.88
CA VAL A 253 -18.54 19.01 -2.39
C VAL A 253 -19.59 17.96 -2.03
N SER A 254 -19.22 16.67 -2.07
CA SER A 254 -20.11 15.59 -1.64
C SER A 254 -20.48 15.67 -0.15
N ALA A 255 -19.58 16.15 0.71
CA ALA A 255 -19.82 16.34 2.14
C ALA A 255 -20.65 17.60 2.44
N MET A 256 -20.71 18.57 1.52
CA MET A 256 -21.54 19.77 1.66
C MET A 256 -23.05 19.51 1.57
N GLY A 257 -23.48 18.26 1.34
CA GLY A 257 -24.85 17.81 1.49
C GLY A 257 -25.72 17.94 0.22
N PRO A 258 -27.02 17.62 0.31
CA PRO A 258 -27.90 17.41 -0.86
C PRO A 258 -27.99 18.63 -1.79
N LYS A 259 -27.95 19.84 -1.21
CA LYS A 259 -27.96 21.12 -1.94
C LYS A 259 -26.83 21.21 -2.98
N TYR A 260 -25.66 20.64 -2.69
CA TYR A 260 -24.47 20.68 -3.56
C TYR A 260 -24.22 19.37 -4.31
N GLN A 261 -24.67 18.23 -3.76
CA GLN A 261 -24.52 16.91 -4.39
C GLN A 261 -25.15 16.83 -5.79
N LYS A 262 -26.20 17.61 -6.07
CA LYS A 262 -26.82 17.68 -7.40
C LYS A 262 -25.88 18.13 -8.52
N TYR A 263 -24.82 18.89 -8.21
CA TYR A 263 -23.89 19.42 -9.21
C TYR A 263 -22.75 18.45 -9.56
N ILE A 264 -22.54 17.38 -8.78
CA ILE A 264 -21.45 16.41 -8.97
C ILE A 264 -21.90 15.14 -9.70
N TRP A 265 -22.65 15.30 -10.78
CA TRP A 265 -23.15 14.21 -11.64
C TRP A 265 -22.02 13.43 -12.35
N TRP A 266 -20.83 14.01 -12.44
CA TRP A 266 -19.70 13.48 -13.18
C TRP A 266 -18.85 12.43 -12.44
N LYS A 267 -19.40 11.79 -11.39
CA LYS A 267 -18.72 10.73 -10.60
C LYS A 267 -18.08 9.64 -11.47
N LYS A 268 -18.75 9.19 -12.53
CA LYS A 268 -18.22 8.16 -13.45
C LYS A 268 -16.94 8.63 -14.15
N TYR A 269 -16.88 9.91 -14.53
CA TYR A 269 -15.71 10.50 -15.17
C TYR A 269 -14.54 10.65 -14.20
N LEU A 270 -14.78 10.85 -12.90
CA LEU A 270 -13.72 10.81 -11.89
C LEU A 270 -13.02 9.45 -11.84
N THR A 271 -13.78 8.35 -11.84
CA THR A 271 -13.18 7.00 -11.87
C THR A 271 -12.43 6.74 -13.18
N ALA A 272 -13.00 7.17 -14.32
CA ALA A 272 -12.30 7.07 -15.61
C ALA A 272 -10.99 7.87 -15.61
N PHE A 273 -10.99 9.07 -15.01
CA PHE A 273 -9.82 9.92 -14.89
C PHE A 273 -8.70 9.27 -14.06
N GLN A 274 -9.04 8.59 -12.95
CA GLN A 274 -8.09 7.78 -12.18
C GLN A 274 -7.52 6.61 -13.00
N MET A 275 -8.33 5.94 -13.82
CA MET A 275 -7.86 4.86 -14.68
C MET A 275 -6.90 5.37 -15.75
N VAL A 276 -7.23 6.49 -16.40
CA VAL A 276 -6.35 7.15 -17.37
C VAL A 276 -5.01 7.53 -16.73
N GLN A 277 -5.02 8.03 -15.49
CA GLN A 277 -3.80 8.32 -14.73
C GLN A 277 -2.89 7.09 -14.65
N PHE A 278 -3.40 5.91 -14.28
CA PHE A 278 -2.58 4.70 -14.21
C PHE A 278 -2.00 4.28 -15.56
N VAL A 279 -2.77 4.42 -16.64
CA VAL A 279 -2.29 4.13 -18.00
C VAL A 279 -1.16 5.08 -18.39
N LEU A 280 -1.32 6.39 -18.18
CA LEU A 280 -0.30 7.39 -18.48
C LEU A 280 0.98 7.16 -17.67
N ILE A 281 0.85 6.88 -16.37
CA ILE A 281 1.99 6.56 -15.50
C ILE A 281 2.69 5.30 -16.00
N PHE A 282 1.95 4.23 -16.28
CA PHE A 282 2.51 2.97 -16.73
C PHE A 282 3.27 3.14 -18.05
N SER A 283 2.66 3.78 -19.05
CA SER A 283 3.30 4.07 -20.34
C SER A 283 4.56 4.93 -20.20
N HIS A 284 4.50 5.99 -19.39
CA HIS A 284 5.64 6.86 -19.14
C HIS A 284 6.80 6.13 -18.46
N GLN A 285 6.55 5.24 -17.50
CA GLN A 285 7.63 4.49 -16.86
C GLN A 285 8.20 3.41 -17.81
N LEU A 286 7.33 2.71 -18.54
CA LEU A 286 7.73 1.62 -19.42
C LEU A 286 8.68 2.07 -20.55
N GLN A 287 8.55 3.31 -21.03
CA GLN A 287 9.39 3.83 -22.11
C GLN A 287 10.90 3.79 -21.80
N VAL A 288 11.31 3.84 -20.53
CA VAL A 288 12.73 3.74 -20.12
C VAL A 288 13.29 2.36 -20.46
N LEU A 289 12.48 1.32 -20.39
CA LEU A 289 12.91 -0.05 -20.71
C LEU A 289 13.22 -0.21 -22.21
N PHE A 290 12.57 0.57 -23.06
CA PHE A 290 12.80 0.58 -24.52
C PHE A 290 13.89 1.56 -24.95
N ARG A 291 14.57 2.23 -24.00
CA ARG A 291 15.64 3.20 -24.27
C ARG A 291 16.94 2.76 -23.60
N PRO A 292 17.79 1.97 -24.29
CA PRO A 292 19.04 1.48 -23.73
C PRO A 292 20.01 2.59 -23.30
N SER A 293 19.96 3.76 -23.96
CA SER A 293 20.79 4.93 -23.64
C SER A 293 20.35 5.67 -22.37
N CYS A 294 19.18 5.38 -21.82
CA CYS A 294 18.70 6.01 -20.60
C CYS A 294 19.36 5.37 -19.37
N GLN A 295 20.19 6.14 -18.67
CA GLN A 295 20.91 5.70 -17.46
C GLN A 295 20.06 5.79 -16.18
N TYR A 296 18.75 5.95 -16.32
CA TYR A 296 17.86 5.95 -15.16
C TYR A 296 17.85 4.57 -14.49
N PRO A 297 17.86 4.46 -13.14
CA PRO A 297 17.98 3.17 -12.49
C PRO A 297 16.74 2.30 -12.75
N ARG A 298 16.93 1.23 -13.54
CA ARG A 298 15.88 0.30 -13.96
C ARG A 298 15.10 -0.38 -12.83
N PRO A 299 15.68 -0.70 -11.65
CA PRO A 299 14.90 -1.28 -10.55
C PRO A 299 13.67 -0.46 -10.15
N PHE A 300 13.75 0.89 -10.15
CA PHE A 300 12.59 1.74 -9.84
C PHE A 300 11.51 1.66 -10.93
N VAL A 301 11.92 1.52 -12.19
CA VAL A 301 10.98 1.37 -13.32
C VAL A 301 10.19 0.07 -13.16
N TYR A 302 10.87 -1.06 -12.90
CA TYR A 302 10.19 -2.34 -12.67
C TYR A 302 9.26 -2.28 -11.46
N TRP A 303 9.71 -1.67 -10.36
CA TRP A 303 8.91 -1.52 -9.15
C TRP A 303 7.62 -0.72 -9.39
N ILE A 304 7.71 0.42 -10.08
CA ILE A 304 6.54 1.27 -10.37
C ILE A 304 5.64 0.62 -11.42
N ALA A 305 6.20 -0.02 -12.45
CA ALA A 305 5.42 -0.73 -13.46
C ALA A 305 4.60 -1.87 -12.84
N MET A 306 5.18 -2.63 -11.91
CA MET A 306 4.49 -3.67 -11.15
C MET A 306 3.31 -3.09 -10.33
N HIS A 307 3.52 -1.98 -9.62
CA HIS A 307 2.44 -1.30 -8.87
C HIS A 307 1.37 -0.74 -9.81
N GLY A 308 1.77 -0.13 -10.92
CA GLY A 308 0.87 0.40 -11.93
C GLY A 308 -0.04 -0.68 -12.51
N PHE A 309 0.51 -1.86 -12.83
CA PHE A 309 -0.25 -3.01 -13.29
C PHE A 309 -1.23 -3.52 -12.22
N LEU A 310 -0.78 -3.68 -10.97
CA LEU A 310 -1.63 -4.09 -9.85
C LEU A 310 -2.83 -3.14 -9.67
N PHE A 311 -2.59 -1.83 -9.63
CA PHE A 311 -3.67 -0.86 -9.45
C PHE A 311 -4.57 -0.75 -10.68
N LEU A 312 -4.03 -0.83 -11.89
CA LEU A 312 -4.85 -0.85 -13.10
C LEU A 312 -5.81 -2.05 -13.10
N PHE A 313 -5.33 -3.23 -12.70
CA PHE A 313 -6.18 -4.42 -12.55
C PHE A 313 -7.29 -4.20 -11.51
N LEU A 314 -6.93 -3.76 -10.29
CA LEU A 314 -7.90 -3.56 -9.21
C LEU A 314 -8.95 -2.47 -9.54
N PHE A 315 -8.55 -1.38 -10.21
CA PHE A 315 -9.47 -0.34 -10.67
C PHE A 315 -10.34 -0.79 -11.84
N SER A 316 -9.80 -1.60 -12.76
CA SER A 316 -10.57 -2.19 -13.87
C SER A 316 -11.65 -3.16 -13.36
N ASP A 317 -11.30 -4.00 -12.38
CA ASP A 317 -12.26 -4.88 -11.71
C ASP A 317 -13.36 -4.07 -11.02
N PHE A 318 -12.98 -3.05 -10.24
CA PHE A 318 -13.92 -2.13 -9.61
C PHE A 318 -14.86 -1.44 -10.62
N TYR A 319 -14.30 -0.91 -11.72
CA TYR A 319 -15.08 -0.22 -12.75
C TYR A 319 -16.08 -1.17 -13.42
N LYS A 320 -15.64 -2.37 -13.81
CA LYS A 320 -16.50 -3.39 -14.43
C LYS A 320 -17.62 -3.81 -13.49
N ALA A 321 -17.29 -4.09 -12.22
CA ALA A 321 -18.25 -4.48 -11.20
C ALA A 321 -19.33 -3.40 -10.99
N ARG A 322 -18.98 -2.12 -11.14
CA ARG A 322 -19.89 -1.01 -10.82
C ARG A 322 -20.69 -0.46 -12.00
N TYR A 323 -20.12 -0.47 -13.21
CA TYR A 323 -20.68 0.26 -14.36
C TYR A 323 -21.05 -0.62 -15.56
N ASN A 324 -20.51 -1.84 -15.66
CA ASN A 324 -20.74 -2.71 -16.83
C ASN A 324 -21.71 -3.88 -16.57
N LYS A 325 -22.22 -4.08 -15.36
CA LYS A 325 -23.29 -5.06 -15.11
C LYS A 325 -24.66 -4.44 -15.34
N THR A 326 -25.12 -4.56 -16.59
CA THR A 326 -26.54 -4.63 -16.93
C THR A 326 -27.01 -6.06 -16.60
N GLU A 327 -28.10 -6.18 -15.82
CA GLU A 327 -28.83 -7.42 -15.48
C GLU A 327 -28.14 -8.51 -14.65
N ARG A 328 -27.91 -8.24 -13.36
CA ARG A 328 -28.14 -9.29 -12.36
C ARG A 328 -28.76 -8.67 -11.11
N LYS A 329 -30.05 -8.92 -10.90
CA LYS A 329 -30.74 -8.74 -9.61
C LYS A 329 -30.14 -9.73 -8.60
N THR A 330 -28.92 -9.48 -8.17
CA THR A 330 -28.42 -9.97 -6.89
C THR A 330 -28.30 -8.74 -6.01
N LYS A 331 -28.98 -8.76 -4.85
CA LYS A 331 -28.81 -7.74 -3.80
C LYS A 331 -27.33 -7.65 -3.46
N PHE A 332 -26.62 -6.72 -4.08
CA PHE A 332 -25.30 -6.31 -3.66
C PHE A 332 -25.33 -4.80 -3.44
N THR A 333 -25.12 -4.47 -2.19
CA THR A 333 -25.32 -3.16 -1.57
C THR A 333 -24.24 -2.18 -2.03
N ASN A 334 -24.72 -1.03 -2.52
CA ASN A 334 -24.05 0.25 -2.75
C ASN A 334 -22.62 0.39 -2.19
N GLY A 335 -21.61 -0.04 -2.96
CA GLY A 335 -20.20 0.25 -2.71
C GLY A 335 -19.74 1.55 -3.37
N LEU A 336 -18.89 2.29 -2.64
CA LEU A 336 -18.23 3.57 -2.94
C LEU A 336 -19.04 4.88 -2.74
N CYS A 337 -18.79 5.50 -1.59
CA CYS A 337 -19.05 6.85 -1.04
C CYS A 337 -20.48 7.43 -1.10
N MET A 338 -21.03 7.64 0.11
CA MET A 338 -22.24 8.40 0.53
C MET A 338 -23.53 8.15 -0.27
N VAL A 339 -24.50 7.52 0.39
CA VAL A 339 -25.91 7.55 -0.04
C VAL A 339 -26.35 9.02 -0.11
N VAL A 340 -26.84 9.44 -1.28
CA VAL A 340 -27.48 10.74 -1.47
C VAL A 340 -28.73 10.73 -0.59
N MET A 341 -28.73 11.60 0.41
CA MET A 341 -29.87 11.77 1.31
C MET A 341 -30.82 12.78 0.70
N ASN A 342 -32.13 12.52 0.80
CA ASN A 342 -33.14 13.55 0.57
C ASN A 342 -33.12 14.60 1.69
N GLU A 343 -33.85 15.70 1.50
CA GLU A 343 -33.99 16.80 2.48
C GLU A 343 -34.48 16.31 3.87
N ASN A 344 -35.09 15.11 3.93
CA ASN A 344 -35.56 14.46 5.17
C ASN A 344 -34.60 13.38 5.73
N GLY A 345 -33.37 13.25 5.23
CA GLY A 345 -32.38 12.31 5.79
C GLY A 345 -32.57 10.83 5.40
N SER A 346 -33.40 10.54 4.40
CA SER A 346 -33.63 9.18 3.87
C SER A 346 -32.85 8.90 2.57
N PRO A 347 -32.42 7.64 2.32
CA PRO A 347 -31.80 7.23 1.05
C PRO A 347 -32.70 7.47 -0.17
N LEU A 348 -32.21 8.18 -1.19
CA LEU A 348 -32.88 8.26 -2.49
C LEU A 348 -32.86 6.90 -3.19
N ASN A 349 -34.00 6.22 -3.22
CA ASN A 349 -34.22 5.05 -4.07
C ASN A 349 -34.58 5.56 -5.48
N GLY A 350 -33.69 5.39 -6.45
CA GLY A 350 -33.89 5.89 -7.82
C GLY A 350 -35.07 5.20 -8.50
N LYS A 351 -36.21 5.89 -8.59
CA LYS A 351 -37.25 5.63 -9.60
C LYS A 351 -37.03 6.62 -10.74
N ASN A 352 -36.29 6.21 -11.77
CA ASN A 352 -36.36 6.90 -13.05
C ASN A 352 -37.65 6.47 -13.73
N GLY A 353 -38.60 7.40 -13.84
CA GLY A 353 -39.79 7.24 -14.65
C GLY A 353 -39.45 7.38 -16.13
N TYR A 354 -39.83 6.37 -16.91
CA TYR A 354 -40.29 6.58 -18.28
C TYR A 354 -41.78 6.24 -18.28
N LYS A 355 -42.59 7.22 -18.64
CA LYS A 355 -44.01 7.03 -18.93
C LYS A 355 -44.14 6.13 -20.15
N GLN A 356 -44.96 5.09 -20.06
CA GLN A 356 -45.67 4.55 -21.21
C GLN A 356 -47.07 4.16 -20.73
N GLU A 357 -48.04 4.99 -21.11
CA GLU A 357 -49.47 4.73 -20.99
C GLU A 357 -49.91 3.88 -22.19
N ALA A 358 -50.54 2.74 -21.91
CA ALA A 358 -51.66 2.18 -22.65
C ALA A 358 -52.27 1.01 -21.84
N GLU A 359 -53.54 1.18 -21.45
CA GLU A 359 -54.55 0.15 -21.13
C GLU A 359 -54.51 -1.03 -22.11
N SER A 360 -55.03 -2.23 -21.88
CA SER A 360 -55.88 -2.92 -20.88
C SER A 360 -55.67 -4.42 -21.17
N GLU A 361 -55.65 -5.34 -20.20
CA GLU A 361 -56.79 -6.20 -19.84
C GLU A 361 -56.29 -7.26 -18.83
N VAL A 362 -57.20 -7.66 -17.95
CA VAL A 362 -57.10 -8.53 -16.76
C VAL A 362 -57.81 -9.87 -17.10
N PRO A 363 -57.81 -11.00 -16.35
CA PRO A 363 -57.00 -11.50 -15.21
C PRO A 363 -56.47 -12.96 -15.32
N ASN A 364 -55.56 -13.29 -14.37
CA ASN A 364 -55.37 -14.54 -13.61
C ASN A 364 -55.82 -15.91 -14.13
N SER A 365 -54.87 -16.86 -14.10
CA SER A 365 -55.12 -18.23 -13.61
C SER A 365 -53.90 -18.90 -12.96
N TYR A 366 -54.09 -19.24 -11.67
CA TYR A 366 -53.68 -20.42 -10.88
C TYR A 366 -52.28 -21.06 -10.93
N ALA A 367 -51.74 -21.24 -9.71
CA ALA A 367 -51.30 -22.50 -9.07
C ALA A 367 -50.02 -22.23 -8.23
N SER A 368 -49.82 -22.71 -7.00
CA SER A 368 -50.52 -23.67 -6.14
C SER A 368 -49.91 -23.51 -4.73
N SER A 369 -50.75 -23.52 -3.69
CA SER A 369 -50.34 -23.75 -2.30
C SER A 369 -50.85 -25.12 -1.88
N ALA A 370 -50.01 -25.95 -1.26
CA ALA A 370 -50.43 -27.17 -0.60
C ALA A 370 -49.64 -27.34 0.71
N ALA A 371 -50.32 -27.21 1.84
CA ALA A 371 -50.63 -28.33 2.74
C ALA A 371 -51.01 -27.80 4.12
N ASP A 372 -52.30 -27.71 4.39
CA ASP A 372 -52.88 -27.88 5.72
C ASP A 372 -54.32 -28.37 5.55
N ALA A 373 -54.58 -29.62 5.92
CA ALA A 373 -55.93 -30.15 6.07
C ALA A 373 -55.90 -31.37 7.02
N PHE A 374 -56.17 -31.11 8.29
CA PHE A 374 -56.59 -32.09 9.26
C PHE A 374 -58.11 -31.98 9.44
N VAL A 375 -58.80 -33.11 9.22
CA VAL A 375 -60.04 -33.53 9.89
C VAL A 375 -61.42 -33.04 9.41
N ARG A 376 -62.21 -34.08 9.10
CA ARG A 376 -63.65 -34.33 9.34
C ARG A 376 -64.67 -34.18 8.20
N ARG A 377 -65.05 -35.38 7.72
CA ARG A 377 -66.42 -35.94 7.66
C ARG A 377 -67.43 -35.28 6.71
N ARG A 378 -67.64 -36.00 5.59
CA ARG A 378 -68.94 -36.41 4.98
C ARG A 378 -70.12 -36.48 6.00
N PRO A 379 -71.42 -36.46 5.60
CA PRO A 379 -71.91 -37.16 4.40
C PRO A 379 -73.21 -36.65 3.71
N VAL A 380 -73.55 -37.32 2.59
CA VAL A 380 -74.88 -37.54 1.93
C VAL A 380 -75.66 -36.28 1.51
N SER A 381 -76.22 -36.09 0.31
CA SER A 381 -76.67 -36.95 -0.80
C SER A 381 -76.34 -36.31 -2.14
#